data_AF-A0A0C2FD74-F1
#
_entry.id   AF-A0A0C2FD74-F1
#
_cell.length_a   1.000
_cell.length_b   1.000
_cell.length_c   1.000
_cell.angle_alpha   90.00
_cell.angle_beta   90.00
_cell.angle_gamma   90.00
#
_symmetry.space_group_name_H-M   'P 1'
#
loop_
_entity.id
_entity.type
_entity.pdbx_description
1 polymer ?
#
loop_
_entity_poly.entity_id
_entity_poly.type
_entity_poly.pdbx_seq_one_letter_code
_entity_poly.pdbx_strand_id
1 'polypeptide(L)' 'MGTLIYLLPCLVLASAYNYYWYDYPQTLPNRQTMVHLFEWNWLDIAEECENFLQYYGYGAVQASG' A
#
# COMPACT_ATOMS: atom_id res chain seq x y z
N MET A 1 41.53 -10.29 13.42
CA MET A 1 41.51 -9.80 12.01
C MET A 1 40.38 -10.43 11.17
N GLY A 2 39.64 -11.45 11.64
CA GLY A 2 38.53 -12.05 10.87
C GLY A 2 37.13 -11.49 11.15
N THR A 3 36.90 -10.83 12.28
CA THR A 3 35.57 -10.31 12.67
C THR A 3 35.12 -9.07 11.89
N LEU A 4 36.06 -8.22 11.45
CA LEU A 4 35.77 -7.03 10.65
C LEU A 4 35.23 -7.35 9.24
N ILE A 5 35.61 -8.50 8.68
CA ILE A 5 35.18 -8.96 7.35
C ILE A 5 33.67 -9.26 7.33
N TYR A 6 33.10 -9.71 8.45
CA TYR A 6 31.67 -10.03 8.54
C TYR A 6 30.80 -8.85 9.02
N LEU A 7 31.40 -7.82 9.60
CA LEU A 7 30.68 -6.64 10.09
C LEU A 7 30.22 -5.72 8.96
N LEU A 8 31.04 -5.54 7.92
CA LEU A 8 30.71 -4.65 6.79
C LEU A 8 29.50 -5.16 5.99
N PRO A 9 29.41 -6.46 5.60
CA PRO A 9 28.22 -7.01 4.94
C PRO A 9 26.97 -6.91 5.80
N CYS A 10 27.11 -7.10 7.12
CA CYS A 10 26.00 -7.04 8.07
C CYS A 10 25.39 -5.64 8.16
N LEU A 11 26.23 -4.60 8.20
CA LEU A 11 25.78 -3.19 8.19
C LEU A 11 25.09 -2.79 6.87
N VAL A 12 25.56 -3.32 5.73
CA VAL A 12 24.93 -3.07 4.42
C VAL A 12 23.56 -3.74 4.30
N LEU A 13 23.40 -4.95 4.83
CA LEU A 13 22.09 -5.62 4.87
C LEU A 13 21.11 -4.90 5.82
N ALA A 14 21.62 -4.40 6.95
CA ALA A 14 20.84 -3.65 7.92
C ALA A 14 20.46 -2.23 7.47
N SER A 15 20.94 -1.70 6.34
CA SER A 15 20.45 -0.43 5.78
C SER A 15 19.40 -0.64 4.68
N ALA A 16 19.39 -1.80 4.03
CA ALA A 16 18.45 -2.11 2.94
C ALA A 16 17.04 -2.50 3.41
N TYR A 17 16.85 -2.83 4.70
CA TYR A 17 15.58 -3.35 5.23
C TYR A 17 14.38 -2.39 5.17
N ASN A 18 14.60 -1.09 5.01
CA ASN A 18 13.57 -0.08 5.31
C ASN A 18 13.32 0.96 4.19
N TYR A 19 13.65 0.64 2.94
CA TYR A 19 13.47 1.61 1.84
C TYR A 19 12.01 1.76 1.38
N TYR A 20 11.17 0.73 1.52
CA TYR A 20 9.86 0.65 0.83
C TYR A 20 8.65 1.16 1.63
N TRP A 21 8.83 1.67 2.85
CA TRP A 21 7.69 2.01 3.71
C TRP A 21 6.84 3.17 3.17
N TYR A 22 7.49 4.16 2.52
CA TYR A 22 6.80 5.35 2.02
C TYR A 22 5.92 5.08 0.79
N ASP A 23 6.21 4.03 0.03
CA ASP A 23 5.50 3.68 -1.20
C ASP A 23 4.38 2.65 -0.97
N TYR A 24 4.14 2.23 0.28
CA TYR A 24 3.13 1.21 0.56
C TYR A 24 1.71 1.80 0.52
N PRO A 25 0.78 1.25 -0.28
CA PRO A 25 -0.54 1.84 -0.52
C PRO A 25 -1.53 1.70 0.65
N GLN A 26 -1.13 1.04 1.75
CA GLN A 26 -1.94 0.82 2.95
C GLN A 26 -3.29 0.11 2.69
N THR A 27 -3.40 -0.68 1.62
CA THR A 27 -4.58 -1.50 1.34
C THR A 27 -4.48 -2.87 2.02
N LEU A 28 -5.62 -3.52 2.25
CA LEU A 28 -5.63 -4.88 2.82
C LEU A 28 -4.97 -5.88 1.85
N PRO A 29 -4.45 -7.03 2.37
CA PRO A 29 -3.96 -8.10 1.54
C PRO A 29 -4.98 -8.53 0.47
N ASN A 30 -4.49 -8.85 -0.73
CA ASN A 30 -5.30 -9.22 -1.90
C ASN A 30 -6.26 -8.11 -2.42
N ARG A 31 -6.03 -6.85 -2.04
CA ARG A 31 -6.77 -5.68 -2.56
C ARG A 31 -5.83 -4.64 -3.17
N GLN A 32 -5.24 -4.98 -4.32
CA GLN A 32 -4.21 -4.15 -4.96
C GLN A 32 -4.79 -3.11 -5.92
N THR A 33 -6.05 -3.28 -6.34
CA THR A 33 -6.69 -2.41 -7.33
C THR A 33 -7.28 -1.18 -6.65
N MET A 34 -7.01 -0.01 -7.24
CA MET A 34 -7.63 1.26 -6.88
C MET A 34 -8.57 1.70 -8.00
N VAL A 35 -9.66 2.39 -7.64
CA VAL A 35 -10.62 2.92 -8.61
C VAL A 35 -10.74 4.43 -8.46
N HIS A 36 -10.84 5.12 -9.59
CA HIS A 36 -11.15 6.55 -9.61
C HIS A 36 -12.65 6.73 -9.87
N LEU A 37 -13.39 7.13 -8.84
CA LEU A 37 -14.81 7.45 -8.96
C LEU A 37 -14.96 8.95 -9.24
N PHE A 38 -14.74 9.31 -10.50
CA PHE A 38 -14.68 10.70 -10.95
C PHE A 38 -16.05 11.38 -10.83
N GLU A 39 -16.10 12.51 -10.11
CA GLU A 39 -17.30 13.33 -9.84
C GLU A 39 -18.42 12.62 -9.08
N TRP A 40 -18.11 11.58 -8.29
CA TRP A 40 -19.09 10.92 -7.44
C TRP A 40 -19.29 11.66 -6.11
N ASN A 41 -20.51 11.63 -5.57
CA ASN A 41 -20.79 12.16 -4.24
C ASN A 41 -20.31 11.18 -3.15
N TRP A 42 -20.00 11.70 -1.97
CA TRP A 42 -19.51 10.89 -0.85
C TRP A 42 -20.48 9.80 -0.39
N LEU A 43 -21.79 10.04 -0.44
CA LEU A 43 -22.79 9.04 -0.06
C LEU A 43 -22.82 7.88 -1.05
N ASP A 44 -22.74 8.18 -2.35
CA ASP A 44 -22.70 7.17 -3.40
C ASP A 44 -21.41 6.34 -3.31
N ILE A 45 -20.27 6.99 -2.99
CA ILE A 45 -18.99 6.30 -2.75
C ILE A 45 -19.08 5.36 -1.55
N ALA A 46 -19.71 5.78 -0.45
CA ALA A 46 -19.88 4.94 0.74
C ALA A 46 -20.75 3.71 0.42
N GLU A 47 -21.87 3.92 -0.27
CA GLU A 47 -22.75 2.85 -0.70
C GLU A 47 -22.03 1.86 -1.63
N GLU A 48 -21.23 2.35 -2.57
CA GLU A 48 -20.44 1.53 -3.49
C GLU A 48 -19.33 0.74 -2.77
N CYS A 49 -18.73 1.33 -1.71
CA CYS A 49 -17.77 0.63 -0.86
C CYS A 49 -18.38 -0.60 -0.19
N GLU A 50 -19.60 -0.46 0.34
CA GLU A 50 -20.31 -1.50 1.08
C GLU A 50 -20.96 -2.54 0.16
N ASN A 51 -21.54 -2.12 -0.96
CA ASN A 51 -22.35 -2.99 -1.81
C ASN A 51 -21.54 -3.68 -2.93
N PHE A 52 -20.42 -3.11 -3.36
CA PHE A 52 -19.64 -3.63 -4.49
C PHE A 52 -18.16 -3.77 -4.16
N LEU A 53 -17.43 -2.68 -3.93
CA LEU A 53 -15.96 -2.65 -3.91
C LEU A 53 -15.36 -3.63 -2.90
N GLN A 54 -15.98 -3.77 -1.72
CA GLN A 54 -15.51 -4.74 -0.73
C GLN A 54 -15.58 -6.19 -1.20
N TYR A 55 -16.59 -6.57 -2.00
CA TYR A 55 -16.78 -7.96 -2.43
C TYR A 55 -15.89 -8.31 -3.62
N TYR A 56 -15.54 -7.33 -4.44
CA TYR A 56 -14.72 -7.52 -5.65
C TYR A 56 -13.23 -7.22 -5.47
N GLY A 57 -12.78 -6.97 -4.23
CA GLY A 57 -11.34 -6.88 -3.92
C GLY A 57 -10.68 -5.54 -4.27
N TYR A 58 -11.45 -4.46 -4.35
CA TYR A 58 -10.88 -3.11 -4.47
C TYR A 58 -10.31 -2.65 -3.13
N GLY A 59 -9.18 -1.94 -3.17
CA GLY A 59 -8.40 -1.55 -1.99
C GLY A 59 -8.51 -0.08 -1.60
N ALA A 60 -8.70 0.82 -2.56
CA ALA A 60 -8.85 2.25 -2.31
C ALA A 60 -9.67 2.93 -3.42
N VAL A 61 -10.22 4.09 -3.09
CA VAL A 61 -10.95 4.98 -4.02
C VAL A 61 -10.19 6.30 -4.12
N GLN A 62 -9.92 6.74 -5.33
CA GLN A 62 -9.56 8.13 -5.62
C GLN A 62 -10.85 8.91 -5.85
N ALA A 63 -11.09 9.95 -5.06
CA ALA A 63 -12.22 10.86 -5.21
C ALA A 63 -11.83 12.13 -5.97
N SER A 64 -12.80 12.80 -6.59
CA SER A 64 -12.63 14.16 -7.09
C SER A 64 -12.38 15.14 -5.93
N GLY A 65 -11.63 16.21 -6.21
CA GLY A 65 -11.34 17.30 -5.27
C GLY A 65 -12.35 18.43 -5.32
#